data_AF-A0A1Y6A742-F1
#
_entry.id   AF-A0A1Y6A742-F1
#
_cell.length_a   1.000
_cell.length_b   1.000
_cell.length_c   1.000
_cell.angle_alpha   90.00
_cell.angle_beta   90.00
_cell.angle_gamma   90.00
#
_symmetry.space_group_name_H-M   'P 1'
#
loop_
_entity.id
_entity.type
_entity.pdbx_description
1 polymer ?
#
loop_
_entity_poly.entity_id
_entity_poly.type
_entity_poly.pdbx_seq_one_letter_code
_entity_poly.pdbx_strand_id
1 'polypeptide(L)'
;MSLLYFLHMRQNFRYNQKWIVEKHTDIARSNIERANLNDRVEVRTGLALDSLQQIENEKYEPFDFIFIDADKQNNPAYFEWALKLSRPGTVIIGDNVVREGEVIDNTSNDPRVQGIRRFYELMLLSHV
;
A
#
# COMPACT_ATOMS: atom_id res chain seq x y z
N MET A 1 7.88 -13.16 -11.88
CA MET A 1 7.91 -11.80 -11.32
C MET A 1 6.47 -11.44 -10.96
N SER A 2 6.07 -11.75 -9.74
CA SER A 2 4.77 -11.36 -9.19
C SER A 2 4.90 -9.97 -8.58
N LEU A 3 4.07 -9.03 -9.05
CA LEU A 3 4.03 -7.65 -8.56
C LEU A 3 2.80 -7.49 -7.66
N LEU A 4 2.98 -7.14 -6.39
CA LEU A 4 1.90 -6.65 -5.56
C LEU A 4 1.97 -5.12 -5.53
N TYR A 5 0.96 -4.48 -6.12
CA TYR A 5 0.87 -3.04 -6.22
C TYR A 5 -0.32 -2.54 -5.39
N PHE A 6 -0.05 -1.78 -4.32
CA PHE A 6 -1.10 -1.06 -3.59
C PHE A 6 -1.36 0.27 -4.27
N LEU A 7 -2.44 0.35 -5.06
CA LEU A 7 -3.08 1.63 -5.35
C LEU A 7 -4.24 1.79 -4.37
N HIS A 8 -4.05 2.53 -3.28
CA HIS A 8 -5.15 2.87 -2.39
C HIS A 8 -5.23 4.38 -2.15
N MET A 9 -6.26 5.02 -2.69
CA MET A 9 -6.46 6.46 -2.56
C MET A 9 -7.32 6.81 -1.35
N ARG A 10 -6.68 7.52 -0.41
CA ARG A 10 -7.22 8.46 0.58
C ARG A 10 -8.39 7.96 1.45
N GLN A 11 -8.09 7.30 2.57
CA GLN A 11 -9.08 7.03 3.63
C GLN A 11 -9.15 8.19 4.64
N ASN A 12 -10.18 9.03 4.50
CA ASN A 12 -10.75 9.78 5.64
C ASN A 12 -12.18 10.25 5.31
N PHE A 13 -13.13 9.78 6.12
CA PHE A 13 -14.57 10.07 6.22
C PHE A 13 -15.60 9.44 5.25
N ARG A 14 -16.67 8.90 5.88
CA ARG A 14 -17.75 8.02 5.39
C ARG A 14 -18.68 8.69 4.36
N TYR A 15 -19.26 7.85 3.50
CA TYR A 15 -20.31 8.08 2.47
C TYR A 15 -19.87 8.40 1.03
N ASN A 16 -19.09 9.45 0.75
CA ASN A 16 -18.78 9.81 -0.64
C ASN A 16 -17.66 8.98 -1.31
N GLN A 17 -16.95 8.15 -0.53
CA GLN A 17 -15.76 7.45 -1.02
C GLN A 17 -16.02 6.16 -1.79
N LYS A 18 -17.12 5.45 -1.52
CA LYS A 18 -17.46 4.24 -2.28
C LYS A 18 -17.50 4.52 -3.78
N TRP A 19 -18.17 5.62 -4.15
CA TRP A 19 -18.24 6.12 -5.53
C TRP A 19 -16.88 6.53 -6.11
N ILE A 20 -15.99 7.10 -5.28
CA ILE A 20 -14.65 7.51 -5.71
C ILE A 20 -13.76 6.29 -5.97
N VAL A 21 -13.77 5.31 -5.08
CA VAL A 21 -13.00 4.06 -5.21
C VAL A 21 -13.50 3.26 -6.42
N GLU A 22 -14.82 3.12 -6.59
CA GLU A 22 -15.41 2.48 -7.77
C GLU A 22 -14.97 3.18 -9.06
N LYS A 23 -15.10 4.52 -9.13
CA LYS A 23 -14.66 5.29 -10.29
C LYS A 23 -13.18 5.13 -10.62
N HIS A 24 -12.30 5.18 -9.61
CA HIS A 24 -10.85 4.99 -9.85
C HIS A 24 -10.52 3.57 -10.27
N THR A 25 -11.20 2.58 -9.68
CA THR A 25 -11.04 1.18 -10.03
C THR A 25 -11.44 0.94 -11.48
N ASP A 26 -12.58 1.49 -11.92
CA ASP A 26 -13.08 1.33 -13.28
C ASP A 26 -12.15 1.99 -14.30
N ILE A 27 -11.64 3.18 -13.98
CA ILE A 27 -10.63 3.86 -14.82
C ILE A 27 -9.34 3.04 -14.87
N ALA A 28 -8.87 2.51 -13.74
CA ALA A 28 -7.66 1.70 -13.70
C ALA A 28 -7.81 0.42 -14.54
N ARG A 29 -8.93 -0.30 -14.39
CA ARG A 29 -9.26 -1.49 -15.19
C ARG A 29 -9.31 -1.16 -16.68
N SER A 30 -9.99 -0.07 -17.06
CA SER A 30 -10.06 0.36 -18.45
C SER A 30 -8.68 0.70 -19.03
N ASN A 31 -7.81 1.34 -18.26
CA ASN A 31 -6.45 1.65 -18.68
C ASN A 31 -5.57 0.40 -18.81
N ILE A 32 -5.70 -0.56 -17.89
CA ILE A 32 -5.00 -1.86 -17.93
C ILE A 32 -5.44 -2.65 -19.16
N GLU A 33 -6.75 -2.67 -19.45
CA GLU A 33 -7.30 -3.32 -20.62
C GLU A 33 -6.80 -2.67 -21.91
N ARG A 34 -6.84 -1.34 -22.00
CA ARG A 34 -6.28 -0.60 -23.14
C ARG A 34 -4.78 -0.83 -23.33
N ALA A 35 -4.05 -1.12 -22.26
CA ALA A 35 -2.62 -1.45 -22.29
C ALA A 35 -2.36 -2.94 -22.60
N ASN A 36 -3.40 -3.77 -22.75
CA ASN A 36 -3.32 -5.22 -22.93
C ASN A 36 -2.54 -5.92 -21.80
N LEU A 37 -2.80 -5.55 -20.55
CA LEU A 37 -2.13 -6.11 -19.36
C LEU A 37 -3.06 -6.93 -18.46
N ASN A 38 -4.27 -7.26 -18.92
CA ASN A 38 -5.28 -7.97 -18.13
C ASN A 38 -4.84 -9.37 -17.68
N ASP A 39 -3.92 -10.00 -18.42
CA ASP A 39 -3.33 -11.31 -18.10
C ASP A 39 -2.26 -11.23 -16.99
N ARG A 40 -1.82 -10.02 -16.63
CA ARG A 40 -0.71 -9.78 -15.69
C ARG A 40 -1.10 -8.97 -14.47
N VAL A 41 -2.21 -8.23 -14.53
CA VAL A 41 -2.63 -7.30 -13.48
C VAL A 41 -4.00 -7.68 -12.96
N GLU A 42 -4.08 -7.96 -11.66
CA GLU A 42 -5.32 -8.15 -10.94
C GLU A 42 -5.66 -6.88 -10.14
N VAL A 43 -6.88 -6.36 -10.30
CA VAL A 43 -7.35 -5.19 -9.55
C VAL A 43 -8.35 -5.63 -8.48
N ARG A 44 -7.89 -5.65 -7.22
CA ARG A 44 -8.73 -5.90 -6.03
C ARG A 44 -9.32 -4.61 -5.49
N THR A 45 -10.62 -4.62 -5.20
CA THR A 45 -11.35 -3.44 -4.71
C THR A 45 -11.80 -3.68 -3.28
N GLY A 46 -11.46 -2.76 -2.37
CA GLY A 46 -11.80 -2.87 -0.96
C GLY A 46 -10.81 -2.11 -0.07
N LEU A 47 -10.87 -2.36 1.24
CA LEU A 47 -9.83 -1.89 2.15
C LEU A 47 -8.54 -2.68 1.88
N ALA A 48 -7.41 -1.98 1.77
CA ALA A 48 -6.13 -2.62 1.44
C ALA A 48 -5.72 -3.70 2.47
N LEU A 49 -5.99 -3.47 3.77
CA LEU A 49 -5.69 -4.45 4.82
C LEU A 49 -6.54 -5.71 4.70
N ASP A 50 -7.81 -5.60 4.29
CA ASP A 50 -8.67 -6.76 4.06
C ASP A 50 -8.18 -7.56 2.85
N SER A 51 -7.76 -6.87 1.77
CA SER A 51 -7.18 -7.52 0.59
C SER A 51 -5.86 -8.23 0.92
N LEU A 52 -5.02 -7.66 1.77
CA LEU A 52 -3.79 -8.28 2.25
C LEU A 52 -4.04 -9.59 3.01
N GLN A 53 -5.04 -9.58 3.89
CA GLN A 53 -5.46 -10.78 4.61
C GLN A 53 -5.99 -11.86 3.66
N GLN A 54 -6.76 -11.47 2.63
CA GLN A 54 -7.22 -12.42 1.60
C GLN A 54 -6.05 -13.01 0.81
N ILE A 55 -5.08 -12.19 0.39
CA ILE A 55 -3.88 -12.64 -0.33
C ILE A 55 -3.10 -13.67 0.50
N GLU A 56 -2.94 -13.45 1.81
CA GLU A 56 -2.32 -14.43 2.68
C GLU A 56 -3.09 -15.76 2.70
N ASN A 57 -4.42 -15.70 2.82
CA ASN A 57 -5.28 -16.88 2.86
C ASN A 57 -5.27 -17.66 1.54
N GLU A 58 -5.04 -16.98 0.42
CA GLU A 58 -4.92 -17.57 -0.92
C GLU A 58 -3.57 -18.27 -1.14
N LYS A 59 -2.62 -18.13 -0.19
CA LYS A 59 -1.33 -18.83 -0.18
C LYS A 59 -0.50 -18.61 -1.46
N TYR A 60 -0.47 -17.36 -1.93
CA TYR A 60 0.47 -16.98 -2.97
C TYR A 60 1.91 -17.24 -2.54
N GLU A 61 2.77 -17.52 -3.52
CA GLU A 61 4.21 -17.44 -3.33
C GLU A 61 4.60 -16.01 -2.91
N PRO A 62 5.65 -15.84 -2.09
CA PRO A 62 6.12 -14.52 -1.69
C PRO A 62 6.42 -13.61 -2.89
N PHE A 63 6.14 -12.32 -2.75
CA PHE A 63 6.31 -11.37 -3.85
C PHE A 63 7.78 -10.98 -4.03
N ASP A 64 8.18 -10.80 -5.28
CA ASP A 64 9.52 -10.30 -5.62
C ASP A 64 9.65 -8.78 -5.39
N PHE A 65 8.52 -8.07 -5.53
CA PHE A 65 8.45 -6.62 -5.46
C PHE A 65 7.13 -6.16 -4.86
N ILE A 66 7.19 -5.22 -3.91
CA ILE A 66 6.02 -4.65 -3.22
C ILE A 66 6.12 -3.13 -3.23
N PHE A 67 5.08 -2.45 -3.71
CA PHE A 67 4.97 -1.00 -3.72
C PHE A 67 3.84 -0.52 -2.79
N ILE A 68 4.19 0.30 -1.81
CA ILE A 68 3.28 0.87 -0.80
C ILE A 68 3.07 2.35 -1.11
N ASP A 69 1.94 2.67 -1.77
CA ASP A 69 1.47 4.04 -1.93
C ASP A 69 -0.02 4.16 -1.60
N ALA A 70 -0.29 4.08 -0.30
CA ALA A 70 -1.63 4.10 0.26
C ALA A 70 -1.79 5.25 1.27
N ASP A 71 -2.80 5.16 2.15
CA ASP A 71 -2.97 6.14 3.21
C ASP A 71 -1.88 6.01 4.29
N LYS A 72 -1.18 7.12 4.52
CA LYS A 72 0.10 7.13 5.24
C LYS A 72 0.00 6.78 6.73
N GLN A 73 -1.18 6.93 7.32
CA GLN A 73 -1.47 6.51 8.69
C GLN A 73 -1.36 4.98 8.86
N ASN A 74 -1.64 4.21 7.80
CA ASN A 74 -1.57 2.75 7.79
C ASN A 74 -0.25 2.20 7.22
N ASN A 75 0.70 3.05 6.81
CA ASN A 75 2.02 2.61 6.34
C ASN A 75 2.72 1.61 7.28
N PRO A 76 2.69 1.77 8.62
CA PRO A 76 3.24 0.77 9.53
C PRO A 76 2.64 -0.62 9.32
N ALA A 77 1.32 -0.73 9.24
CA ALA A 77 0.63 -2.00 9.02
C ALA A 77 0.94 -2.56 7.62
N TYR A 78 0.97 -1.72 6.59
CA TYR A 78 1.34 -2.15 5.24
C TYR A 78 2.76 -2.70 5.16
N PHE A 79 3.69 -2.13 5.93
CA PHE A 79 5.06 -2.60 5.99
C PHE A 79 5.18 -3.99 6.64
N GLU A 80 4.50 -4.21 7.76
CA GLU A 80 4.47 -5.52 8.42
C GLU A 80 3.88 -6.60 7.50
N TRP A 81 2.79 -6.26 6.79
CA TRP A 81 2.22 -7.13 5.77
C TRP A 81 3.17 -7.37 4.59
N ALA A 82 3.86 -6.34 4.13
CA ALA A 82 4.84 -6.48 3.07
C ALA A 82 5.97 -7.43 3.47
N LEU A 83 6.52 -7.29 4.69
CA LEU A 83 7.51 -8.22 5.22
C LEU A 83 6.98 -9.65 5.29
N LYS A 84 5.76 -9.84 5.77
CA LYS A 84 5.10 -11.16 5.87
C LYS A 84 4.93 -11.84 4.51
N LEU A 85 4.65 -11.07 3.47
CA LEU A 85 4.46 -11.54 2.10
C LEU A 85 5.76 -11.51 1.27
N SER A 86 6.90 -11.28 1.90
CA SER A 86 8.22 -11.21 1.28
C SER A 86 9.05 -12.47 1.51
N ARG A 87 10.15 -12.57 0.76
CA ARG A 87 11.23 -13.54 0.95
C ARG A 87 12.57 -12.81 0.90
N PRO A 88 13.69 -13.44 1.30
CA PRO A 88 15.01 -12.86 1.07
C PRO A 88 15.20 -12.47 -0.40
N GLY A 89 15.57 -11.21 -0.63
CA GLY A 89 15.71 -10.62 -1.96
C GLY A 89 14.48 -9.85 -2.48
N THR A 90 13.34 -9.85 -1.78
CA THR A 90 12.20 -9.00 -2.12
C THR A 90 12.56 -7.52 -1.99
N VAL A 91 12.12 -6.70 -2.94
CA VAL A 91 12.27 -5.23 -2.90
C VAL A 91 10.94 -4.60 -2.45
N ILE A 92 10.98 -3.84 -1.36
CA ILE A 92 9.84 -3.09 -0.83
C ILE A 92 10.11 -1.59 -1.00
N ILE A 93 9.17 -0.86 -1.61
CA ILE A 93 9.25 0.59 -1.81
C ILE A 93 8.02 1.26 -1.20
N GLY A 94 8.22 2.32 -0.41
CA GLY A 94 7.14 3.18 0.11
C GLY A 94 7.24 4.61 -0.44
N ASP A 95 6.14 5.18 -0.92
CA ASP A 95 6.10 6.53 -1.50
C ASP A 95 5.59 7.62 -0.53
N ASN A 96 5.97 8.88 -0.82
CA ASN A 96 5.68 10.13 -0.11
C ASN A 96 6.08 10.14 1.37
N VAL A 97 7.17 9.44 1.69
CA VAL A 97 7.68 9.29 3.06
C VAL A 97 8.33 10.58 3.62
N VAL A 98 8.60 11.59 2.81
CA VAL A 98 9.20 12.86 3.28
C VAL A 98 8.14 13.88 3.73
N ARG A 99 6.89 13.77 3.24
CA ARG A 99 5.74 14.63 3.61
C ARG A 99 6.06 16.13 3.66
N GLU A 100 6.60 16.68 2.56
CA GLU A 100 6.99 18.09 2.45
C GLU A 100 7.96 18.56 3.55
N GLY A 101 8.67 17.62 4.20
CA GLY A 101 9.59 17.88 5.30
C GLY A 101 8.93 17.81 6.68
N GLU A 102 7.61 17.68 6.81
CA GLU A 102 6.91 17.69 8.10
C GLU A 102 7.33 16.53 9.04
N VAL A 103 7.91 15.45 8.48
CA VAL A 103 8.42 14.31 9.25
C VAL A 103 9.53 14.66 10.25
N ILE A 104 10.19 15.81 10.13
CA ILE A 104 11.19 16.28 11.13
C ILE A 104 10.60 17.21 12.19
N ASP A 105 9.34 17.66 12.06
CA ASP A 105 8.67 18.50 13.05
C ASP A 105 8.09 17.66 14.21
N ASN A 106 8.86 17.52 15.28
CA ASN A 106 8.50 16.72 16.45
C ASN A 106 7.19 17.14 17.14
N THR A 107 6.60 18.28 16.76
CA THR A 107 5.34 18.79 17.32
C THR A 107 4.11 18.49 16.44
N SER A 108 4.29 17.98 15.22
CA SER A 108 3.17 17.69 14.32
C SER A 108 2.24 16.63 14.91
N ASN A 109 0.94 16.94 14.98
CA ASN A 109 -0.12 16.01 15.39
C ASN A 109 -0.85 15.40 14.18
N ASP A 110 -0.36 15.60 12.95
CA ASP A 110 -0.97 15.00 11.75
C ASP A 110 -0.83 13.47 11.81
N PRO A 111 -1.94 12.69 11.86
CA PRO A 111 -1.88 11.23 11.91
C PRO A 111 -1.08 10.61 10.76
N ARG A 112 -1.05 11.29 9.61
CA ARG A 112 -0.29 10.84 8.44
C ARG A 112 1.21 11.02 8.63
N VAL A 113 1.66 12.04 9.37
CA VAL A 113 3.08 12.26 9.69
C VAL A 113 3.52 11.26 10.76
N GLN A 114 2.69 11.07 11.78
CA GLN A 114 2.92 10.09 12.83
C GLN A 114 3.01 8.65 12.26
N GLY A 115 2.12 8.30 11.33
CA GLY A 115 2.19 7.01 10.63
C GLY A 115 3.50 6.80 9.88
N ILE A 116 4.02 7.82 9.20
CA ILE A 116 5.31 7.74 8.50
C ILE A 116 6.50 7.64 9.46
N ARG A 117 6.48 8.36 10.57
CA ARG A 117 7.53 8.22 11.60
C ARG A 117 7.57 6.81 12.15
N ARG A 118 6.40 6.25 12.47
CA ARG A 118 6.30 4.87 12.94
C ARG A 118 6.76 3.87 11.89
N PHE A 119 6.47 4.13 10.62
CA PHE A 119 6.98 3.34 9.50
C PHE A 119 8.52 3.34 9.46
N TYR A 120 9.17 4.49 9.65
CA TYR A 120 10.64 4.56 9.75
C TYR A 120 11.19 3.83 10.97
N GLU A 121 10.56 3.95 12.14
CA GLU A 121 10.97 3.21 13.34
C GLU A 121 10.93 1.70 13.09
N LEU A 122 9.86 1.20 12.47
CA LEU A 122 9.76 -0.22 12.13
C LEU A 122 10.85 -0.65 11.15
N MET A 123 11.15 0.15 10.13
CA MET A 123 12.25 -0.14 9.20
C MET A 123 13.61 -0.25 9.91
N LEU A 124 13.87 0.61 10.90
CA LEU A 124 15.13 0.57 11.66
C LEU A 124 15.24 -0.66 12.58
N LEU A 125 14.10 -1.13 13.10
CA LEU A 125 14.04 -2.27 14.01
C LEU A 125 13.89 -3.62 13.29
N SER A 126 13.54 -3.60 12.01
CA SER A 126 13.38 -4.81 11.21
C SER A 126 14.74 -5.35 10.81
N HIS A 127 15.11 -6.49 11.38
CA HIS A 127 16.26 -7.26 10.92
C HIS A 127 15.80 -8.21 9.80
N VAL A 128 16.35 -8.03 8.60
CA VAL A 128 16.20 -8.95 7.46
C VAL A 128 17.28 -10.03 7.55
#